data_AF-A0A925SEX5-F1
#
_entry.id   AF-A0A925SEX5-F1
#
_cell.length_a   1.000
_cell.length_b   1.000
_cell.length_c   1.000
_cell.angle_alpha   90.00
_cell.angle_beta   90.00
_cell.angle_gamma   90.00
#
_symmetry.space_group_name_H-M   'P 1'
#
loop_
_entity.id
_entity.type
_entity.pdbx_description
1 polymer ?
#
loop_
_entity_poly.entity_id
_entity_poly.type
_entity_poly.pdbx_seq_one_letter_code
_entity_poly.pdbx_strand_id
1 'polypeptide(L)'
;MTVDEIVYRTDLPAPPDRPHSFEYFISIHNDTDCAVTIKGRKWVIRDDRDGVVAVEGDGVVGEMPTIEPGNKFSYNSRHILDHGWAVAEGSYIGIDANGRKVLTRIPKFKMTVPDE
;
A
#
# COMPACT_ATOMS: atom_id res chain seq x y z
N MET A 1 -4.38 -10.80 -1.60
CA MET A 1 -4.30 -9.33 -1.38
C MET A 1 -4.90 -8.62 -2.58
N THR A 2 -5.66 -7.55 -2.35
CA THR A 2 -6.33 -6.78 -3.41
C THR A 2 -6.07 -5.28 -3.23
N VAL A 3 -5.93 -4.58 -4.35
CA VAL A 3 -6.05 -3.11 -4.41
C VAL A 3 -7.49 -2.87 -4.84
N ASP A 4 -8.32 -2.45 -3.90
CA ASP A 4 -9.77 -2.42 -4.07
C ASP A 4 -10.20 -1.18 -4.87
N GLU A 5 -9.59 -0.03 -4.60
CA GLU A 5 -9.90 1.23 -5.25
C GLU A 5 -8.69 2.18 -5.19
N ILE A 6 -8.58 3.06 -6.20
CA ILE A 6 -7.62 4.16 -6.23
C ILE A 6 -8.38 5.41 -6.68
N VAL A 7 -8.35 6.46 -5.85
CA VAL A 7 -9.12 7.68 -6.06
C VAL A 7 -8.19 8.88 -6.07
N TYR A 8 -8.26 9.68 -7.13
CA TYR A 8 -7.62 10.99 -7.16
C TYR A 8 -8.45 11.98 -6.34
N ARG A 9 -7.82 12.62 -5.34
CA ARG A 9 -8.47 13.51 -4.38
C ARG A 9 -7.85 14.91 -4.47
N THR A 10 -8.69 15.91 -4.70
CA THR A 10 -8.31 17.33 -4.73
C THR A 10 -8.70 18.06 -3.43
N ASP A 11 -9.50 17.41 -2.59
CA ASP A 11 -10.03 17.91 -1.32
C ASP A 11 -9.13 17.60 -0.12
N LEU A 12 -8.16 16.69 -0.28
CA LEU A 12 -7.22 16.32 0.78
C LEU A 12 -6.04 17.30 0.87
N PRO A 13 -5.58 17.68 2.08
CA PRO A 13 -4.42 18.54 2.24
C PRO A 13 -3.17 17.95 1.60
N ALA A 14 -2.53 18.70 0.72
CA ALA A 14 -1.29 18.30 0.05
C ALA A 14 -0.28 19.47 0.08
N PRO A 15 1.03 19.21 0.16
CA PRO A 15 2.05 20.24 0.04
C PRO A 15 1.93 21.00 -1.30
N PRO A 16 2.19 22.33 -1.35
CA PRO A 16 2.12 23.09 -2.59
C PRO A 16 3.03 22.56 -3.72
N ASP A 17 4.15 21.93 -3.38
CA ASP A 17 5.09 21.31 -4.32
C ASP A 17 4.61 19.94 -4.84
N ARG A 18 3.61 19.33 -4.19
CA ARG A 18 3.05 18.01 -4.53
C ARG A 18 1.54 18.04 -4.36
N PRO A 19 0.77 18.68 -5.26
CA PRO A 19 -0.64 18.92 -5.04
C PRO A 19 -1.52 17.69 -5.31
N HIS A 20 -0.99 16.64 -5.92
CA HIS A 20 -1.80 15.52 -6.42
C HIS A 20 -1.89 14.38 -5.41
N SER A 21 -3.00 14.27 -4.69
CA SER A 21 -3.24 13.19 -3.72
C SER A 21 -3.97 12.01 -4.37
N PHE A 22 -3.41 10.82 -4.25
CA PHE A 22 -4.04 9.56 -4.67
C PHE A 22 -4.27 8.70 -3.43
N GLU A 23 -5.54 8.57 -3.06
CA GLU A 23 -5.99 7.69 -2.00
C GLU A 23 -6.13 6.27 -2.55
N TYR A 24 -5.56 5.29 -1.89
CA TYR A 24 -5.67 3.88 -2.26
C TYR A 24 -6.32 3.08 -1.12
N PHE A 25 -7.13 2.10 -1.51
CA PHE A 25 -7.81 1.18 -0.62
C PHE A 25 -7.26 -0.22 -0.84
N ILE A 26 -6.76 -0.86 0.21
CA ILE A 26 -6.11 -2.18 0.14
C ILE A 26 -6.73 -3.13 1.14
N SER A 27 -7.00 -4.36 0.68
CA SER A 27 -7.38 -5.48 1.53
C SER A 27 -6.30 -6.57 1.54
N ILE A 28 -5.83 -6.90 2.74
CA ILE A 28 -4.95 -8.04 3.02
C ILE A 28 -5.82 -9.20 3.48
N HIS A 29 -5.89 -10.26 2.69
CA HIS A 29 -6.71 -11.44 2.96
C HIS A 29 -5.83 -12.54 3.55
N ASN A 30 -6.29 -13.19 4.62
CA ASN A 30 -5.63 -14.36 5.17
C ASN A 30 -6.32 -15.64 4.67
N ASP A 31 -5.83 -16.15 3.54
CA ASP A 31 -6.34 -17.40 2.94
C ASP A 31 -5.64 -18.66 3.50
N THR A 32 -4.94 -18.52 4.63
CA THR A 32 -4.26 -19.63 5.32
C THR A 32 -5.14 -20.23 6.42
N ASP A 33 -4.68 -21.33 7.01
CA ASP A 33 -5.36 -22.06 8.09
C ASP A 33 -4.97 -21.57 9.51
N CYS A 34 -4.09 -20.58 9.62
CA CYS A 34 -3.65 -20.03 10.90
C CYS A 34 -3.64 -18.50 10.91
N ALA A 35 -3.68 -17.90 12.10
CA ALA A 35 -3.63 -16.45 12.23
C ALA A 35 -2.29 -15.90 11.72
N VAL A 36 -2.32 -14.77 11.03
CA VAL A 36 -1.13 -14.08 10.49
C VAL A 36 -1.08 -12.65 11.00
N THR A 37 0.04 -12.25 11.60
CA THR A 37 0.28 -10.86 12.00
C THR A 37 1.17 -10.16 10.99
N ILE A 38 0.70 -9.05 10.43
CA ILE A 38 1.53 -8.19 9.58
C ILE A 38 2.48 -7.38 10.45
N LYS A 39 3.77 -7.44 10.14
CA LYS A 39 4.86 -6.81 10.91
C LYS A 39 5.48 -5.63 10.19
N GLY A 40 5.43 -5.60 8.87
CA GLY A 40 6.02 -4.53 8.09
C GLY A 40 5.56 -4.51 6.66
N ARG A 41 5.94 -3.44 5.98
CA ARG A 41 5.66 -3.21 4.56
C ARG A 41 6.88 -2.66 3.87
N LYS A 42 7.00 -2.99 2.59
CA LYS A 42 7.95 -2.40 1.66
C LYS A 42 7.20 -1.96 0.43
N TRP A 43 7.34 -0.69 0.08
CA TRP A 43 6.84 -0.09 -1.13
C TRP A 43 8.00 0.24 -2.06
N VAL A 44 7.76 0.09 -3.35
CA VAL A 44 8.61 0.55 -4.43
C VAL A 44 7.73 1.41 -5.32
N ILE A 45 8.06 2.69 -5.41
CA ILE A 45 7.33 3.69 -6.18
C ILE A 45 8.26 4.14 -7.29
N ARG A 46 7.80 4.02 -8.53
CA ARG A 46 8.51 4.50 -9.72
C ARG A 46 7.73 5.64 -10.35
N ASP A 47 8.39 6.77 -10.61
CA ASP A 47 7.79 7.91 -11.30
C ASP A 47 8.11 7.92 -12.81
N ASP A 48 7.60 8.93 -13.50
CA ASP A 48 7.74 9.17 -14.94
C ASP A 48 9.13 9.69 -15.36
N ARG A 49 10.00 10.04 -14.41
CA ARG A 49 11.37 10.52 -14.62
C ARG A 49 12.41 9.46 -14.31
N ASP A 50 12.01 8.19 -14.37
CA ASP A 50 12.81 7.02 -14.00
C ASP A 50 13.29 7.01 -12.52
N GLY A 51 12.74 7.89 -11.68
CA GLY A 51 12.96 7.90 -10.25
C GLY A 51 12.38 6.64 -9.60
N VAL A 52 13.14 6.04 -8.69
CA VAL A 52 12.70 4.88 -7.89
C VAL A 52 12.91 5.18 -6.43
N VAL A 53 11.82 5.17 -5.67
CA VAL A 53 11.84 5.34 -4.22
C VAL A 53 11.38 4.04 -3.58
N ALA A 54 12.21 3.51 -2.67
CA ALA A 54 11.82 2.41 -1.80
C ALA A 54 11.46 2.96 -0.41
N VAL A 55 10.27 2.64 0.08
CA VAL A 55 9.81 3.02 1.41
C VAL A 55 9.56 1.77 2.21
N GLU A 56 10.25 1.63 3.33
CA GLU A 56 10.06 0.54 4.29
C GLU A 56 9.48 1.11 5.58
N GLY A 57 8.67 0.32 6.26
CA GLY A 57 8.11 0.73 7.54
C GLY A 57 7.44 -0.39 8.30
N ASP A 58 7.41 -0.23 9.61
CA ASP A 58 6.77 -1.19 10.51
C ASP A 58 5.25 -1.09 10.41
N GLY A 59 4.62 -2.26 10.47
CA GLY A 59 3.18 -2.42 10.40
C GLY A 59 2.54 -1.86 9.12
N VAL A 60 1.27 -1.55 9.24
CA VAL A 60 0.41 -0.93 8.23
C VAL A 60 -0.38 0.17 8.92
N VAL A 61 -0.31 1.40 8.42
CA VAL A 61 -0.96 2.59 9.02
C VAL A 61 -0.70 2.80 10.53
N GLY A 62 0.45 2.35 11.03
CA GLY A 62 0.81 2.45 12.44
C GLY A 62 0.35 1.27 13.31
N GLU A 63 -0.30 0.27 12.71
CA GLU A 63 -0.80 -0.92 13.37
C GLU A 63 -0.07 -2.19 12.90
N MET A 64 -0.08 -3.24 13.74
CA MET A 64 0.39 -4.58 13.37
C MET A 64 -0.79 -5.55 13.40
N PRO A 65 -1.67 -5.54 12.38
CA PRO A 65 -2.91 -6.29 12.42
C PRO A 65 -2.64 -7.80 12.42
N THR A 66 -3.32 -8.51 13.33
CA THR A 66 -3.46 -9.97 13.27
C THR A 66 -4.75 -10.31 12.55
N ILE A 67 -4.63 -11.10 11.48
CA ILE A 67 -5.73 -11.48 10.60
C ILE A 67 -5.99 -12.97 10.84
N GLU A 68 -7.19 -13.29 11.33
CA GLU A 68 -7.63 -14.68 11.52
C GLU A 68 -7.83 -15.41 10.18
N PRO A 69 -7.79 -16.76 10.15
CA PRO A 69 -8.09 -17.56 8.96
C PRO A 69 -9.41 -17.15 8.31
N GLY A 70 -9.39 -16.93 6.99
CA GLY A 70 -10.55 -16.53 6.20
C GLY A 70 -10.98 -15.06 6.36
N ASN A 71 -10.36 -14.31 7.27
CA ASN A 71 -10.65 -12.88 7.45
C ASN A 71 -9.73 -12.01 6.60
N LYS A 72 -10.05 -10.71 6.55
CA LYS A 72 -9.24 -9.70 5.90
C LYS A 72 -9.07 -8.45 6.76
N PHE A 73 -7.94 -7.77 6.58
CA PHE A 73 -7.70 -6.43 7.10
C PHE A 73 -7.76 -5.44 5.93
N SER A 74 -8.61 -4.42 6.05
CA SER A 74 -8.80 -3.39 5.01
C SER A 74 -8.39 -2.04 5.55
N TYR A 75 -7.68 -1.25 4.76
CA TYR A 75 -7.27 0.09 5.14
C TYR A 75 -7.13 0.99 3.92
N ASN A 76 -7.17 2.30 4.14
CA ASN A 76 -6.83 3.31 3.13
C ASN A 76 -5.61 4.13 3.57
N SER A 77 -4.86 4.60 2.59
CA SER A 77 -3.80 5.58 2.78
C SER A 77 -3.59 6.32 1.47
N ARG A 78 -2.54 7.13 1.36
CA ARG A 78 -2.36 7.98 0.20
C ARG A 78 -0.92 8.15 -0.23
N HIS A 79 -0.71 8.25 -1.53
CA HIS A 79 0.49 8.78 -2.14
C HIS A 79 0.23 10.20 -2.63
N ILE A 80 1.25 11.04 -2.56
CA ILE A 80 1.19 12.41 -3.04
C ILE A 80 2.25 12.57 -4.14
N LEU A 81 1.83 13.05 -5.30
CA LEU A 81 2.65 13.27 -6.48
C LEU A 81 2.78 14.76 -6.79
N ASP A 82 3.88 15.13 -7.44
CA ASP A 82 4.13 16.46 -8.01
C ASP A 82 3.60 16.61 -9.44
N HIS A 83 3.76 15.60 -10.30
CA HIS A 83 3.25 15.60 -11.68
C HIS A 83 3.15 14.19 -12.28
N GLY A 84 2.64 14.13 -13.52
CA GLY A 84 2.80 12.99 -14.42
C GLY A 84 2.16 11.72 -13.90
N TRP A 85 2.95 10.65 -13.77
CA TRP A 85 2.46 9.37 -13.27
C TRP A 85 3.46 8.69 -12.36
N ALA A 86 2.95 7.85 -11.46
CA ALA A 86 3.76 6.91 -10.71
C ALA A 86 3.12 5.51 -10.68
N VAL A 87 3.95 4.48 -10.58
CA VAL A 87 3.55 3.09 -10.36
C VAL A 87 4.03 2.69 -8.98
N ALA A 88 3.11 2.24 -8.13
CA ALA A 88 3.40 1.70 -6.82
C ALA A 88 3.25 0.18 -6.83
N GLU A 89 4.21 -0.50 -6.18
CA GLU A 89 4.17 -1.93 -5.91
C GLU A 89 4.90 -2.22 -4.59
N GLY A 90 4.86 -3.46 -4.12
CA GLY A 90 5.51 -3.76 -2.86
C GLY A 90 5.20 -5.13 -2.28
N SER A 91 5.41 -5.26 -0.98
CA SER A 91 5.08 -6.46 -0.23
C SER A 91 4.82 -6.15 1.24
N TYR A 92 3.91 -6.90 1.85
CA TYR A 92 3.82 -7.01 3.31
C TYR A 92 4.61 -8.20 3.81
N ILE A 93 5.20 -8.02 4.98
CA ILE A 93 5.97 -9.02 5.70
C ILE A 93 5.24 -9.27 7.01
N GLY A 94 5.00 -10.54 7.32
CA GLY A 94 4.29 -10.97 8.51
C GLY A 94 4.87 -12.24 9.10
N ILE A 95 4.23 -12.70 10.17
CA ILE A 95 4.56 -13.94 10.86
C ILE A 95 3.24 -14.67 11.15
N ASP A 96 3.18 -15.98 10.90
CA ASP A 96 2.04 -16.82 11.24
C ASP A 96 2.05 -17.22 12.74
N ALA A 97 0.98 -17.86 13.21
CA ALA A 97 0.87 -18.33 14.60
C ALA A 97 1.97 -19.34 15.01
N ASN A 98 2.66 -19.97 14.05
CA ASN A 98 3.75 -20.91 14.27
C ASN A 98 5.15 -20.25 14.22
N GLY A 99 5.22 -18.92 14.08
CA GLY A 99 6.48 -18.20 13.95
C GLY A 99 7.10 -18.23 12.55
N ARG A 100 6.41 -18.75 11.52
CA ARG A 100 6.90 -18.77 10.14
C ARG A 100 6.69 -17.41 9.49
N LYS A 101 7.69 -16.99 8.72
CA LYS A 101 7.62 -15.73 7.97
C LYS A 101 6.61 -15.88 6.82
N VAL A 102 5.76 -14.87 6.69
CA VAL A 102 4.78 -14.75 5.59
C VAL A 102 5.14 -13.52 4.76
N LEU A 103 5.02 -13.65 3.44
CA LEU A 103 5.17 -12.54 2.51
C LEU A 103 4.01 -12.54 1.53
N THR A 104 3.37 -11.38 1.37
CA THR A 104 2.34 -11.17 0.35
C THR A 104 2.70 -9.97 -0.50
N ARG A 105 2.54 -10.09 -1.82
CA ARG A 105 2.87 -9.01 -2.76
C ARG A 105 1.72 -8.03 -2.88
N ILE A 106 2.09 -6.77 -3.04
CA ILE A 106 1.19 -5.70 -3.44
C ILE A 106 1.25 -5.62 -4.97
N PRO A 107 0.14 -5.91 -5.69
CA PRO A 107 0.09 -5.76 -7.14
C PRO A 107 0.42 -4.34 -7.58
N LYS A 108 1.04 -4.23 -8.75
CA LYS A 108 1.32 -2.93 -9.37
C LYS A 108 0.02 -2.18 -9.63
N PHE A 109 -0.01 -0.91 -9.26
CA PHE A 109 -1.04 0.01 -9.71
C PHE A 109 -0.45 1.35 -10.16
N LYS A 110 -1.06 1.94 -11.19
CA LYS A 110 -0.62 3.21 -11.77
C LYS A 110 -1.52 4.34 -11.27
N MET A 111 -0.90 5.41 -10.80
CA MET A 111 -1.51 6.70 -10.48
C MET A 111 -1.11 7.66 -11.58
N THR A 112 -2.07 8.27 -12.25
CA THR A 112 -1.83 9.23 -13.34
C THR A 112 -2.54 10.52 -12.96
N VAL A 113 -1.79 11.62 -12.92
CA VAL A 113 -2.33 12.96 -12.76
C VAL A 113 -3.20 13.24 -13.98
N PRO A 114 -4.49 13.62 -13.80
CA PRO A 114 -5.34 13.98 -14.93
C PRO A 114 -4.75 15.15 -15.72
N ASP A 115 -4.89 15.11 -17.04
CA ASP A 115 -4.63 16.28 -17.88
C ASP A 115 -5.66 17.39 -17.53
N GLU A 116 -5.24 18.65 -17.59
CA GLU A 116 -6.13 19.83 -17.46
C GLU A 116 -7.12 19.97 -18.63
#